data_AF-A0A858X9K6-F1
#
_entry.id   AF-A0A858X9K6-F1
#
_cell.length_a   1.000
_cell.length_b   1.000
_cell.length_c   1.000
_cell.angle_alpha   90.00
_cell.angle_beta   90.00
_cell.angle_gamma   90.00
#
_symmetry.space_group_name_H-M   'P 1'
#
loop_
_entity.id
_entity.type
_entity.pdbx_description
1 polymer ?
#
loop_
_entity_poly.entity_id
_entity_poly.type
_entity_poly.pdbx_seq_one_letter_code
_entity_poly.pdbx_strand_id
1 'polypeptide(L)'
;MNINAKLPEKPHTSRRIVVTVGIERIEIRSLRSAVELLRSLRADICGEQAARLCAQMQEARSPADVDAAWLAFCRWAGACGLTGGDDGHHPVKRAA
;
A
#
# COMPACT_ATOMS: atom_id res chain seq x y z
N MET A 1 -18.70 37.51 3.10
CA MET A 1 -18.42 36.24 2.39
C MET A 1 -17.25 35.56 3.10
N ASN A 2 -17.52 34.58 3.98
CA ASN A 2 -16.46 33.84 4.66
C ASN A 2 -16.05 32.65 3.79
N ILE A 3 -14.83 32.72 3.23
CA ILE A 3 -14.12 31.60 2.60
C ILE A 3 -13.64 30.63 3.68
N ASN A 4 -14.59 29.91 4.29
CA ASN A 4 -14.28 28.66 4.99
C ASN A 4 -14.04 27.61 3.89
N ALA A 5 -12.86 27.66 3.28
CA ALA A 5 -12.36 26.57 2.45
C ALA A 5 -12.07 25.40 3.38
N LYS A 6 -13.13 24.67 3.73
CA LYS A 6 -13.05 23.38 4.39
C LYS A 6 -12.29 22.49 3.40
N LEU A 7 -10.98 22.38 3.57
CA LEU A 7 -10.21 21.28 3.00
C LEU A 7 -11.04 20.03 3.27
N PRO A 8 -11.33 19.16 2.30
CA PRO A 8 -11.89 17.88 2.65
C PRO A 8 -10.82 17.17 3.48
N GLU A 9 -11.00 17.23 4.80
CA GLU A 9 -10.39 16.38 5.82
C GLU A 9 -10.85 14.94 5.55
N LYS A 10 -10.62 14.41 4.35
CA LYS A 10 -10.69 12.97 4.15
C LYS A 10 -9.55 12.45 5.00
N PRO A 11 -9.85 11.76 6.10
CA PRO A 11 -8.81 11.44 7.03
C PRO A 11 -7.92 10.43 6.27
N HIS A 12 -6.63 10.73 6.18
CA HIS A 12 -5.63 9.88 5.52
C HIS A 12 -5.40 8.57 6.32
N THR A 13 -6.42 8.06 7.02
CA THR A 13 -6.30 7.23 8.23
C THR A 13 -7.04 5.90 8.15
N SER A 14 -7.06 5.25 6.98
CA SER A 14 -7.46 3.82 6.91
C SER A 14 -6.67 3.02 5.87
N ARG A 15 -5.44 3.44 5.52
CA ARG A 15 -4.57 2.66 4.65
C ARG A 15 -3.76 1.67 5.48
N ARG A 16 -4.44 0.69 6.05
CA ARG A 16 -3.77 -0.50 6.57
C ARG A 16 -3.82 -1.57 5.50
N ILE A 17 -2.74 -2.31 5.34
CA ILE A 17 -2.73 -3.55 4.58
C ILE A 17 -2.03 -4.60 5.42
N VAL A 18 -2.63 -5.79 5.44
CA VAL A 18 -2.07 -6.93 6.14
C VAL A 18 -1.44 -7.84 5.09
N VAL A 19 -0.14 -8.08 5.23
CA VAL A 19 0.61 -9.00 4.37
C VAL A 19 1.04 -10.21 5.19
N THR A 20 0.99 -11.38 4.57
CA THR A 20 1.40 -12.64 5.15
C THR A 20 2.68 -13.09 4.45
N VAL A 21 3.76 -13.25 5.21
CA VAL A 21 5.06 -13.71 4.72
C VAL A 21 5.40 -15.01 5.44
N GLY A 22 5.36 -16.13 4.73
CA GLY A 22 5.44 -17.46 5.34
C GLY A 22 4.26 -17.70 6.29
N ILE A 23 4.53 -17.78 7.59
CA ILE A 23 3.50 -17.93 8.65
C ILE A 23 3.24 -16.62 9.42
N GLU A 24 4.04 -15.58 9.17
CA GLU A 24 3.93 -14.32 9.89
C GLU A 24 2.96 -13.35 9.19
N ARG A 25 2.12 -12.71 9.99
CA ARG A 25 1.18 -11.69 9.53
C ARG A 25 1.68 -10.32 9.96
N ILE A 26 2.05 -9.49 8.99
CA ILE A 26 2.64 -8.17 9.21
C ILE A 26 1.62 -7.11 8.80
N GLU A 27 1.34 -6.19 9.72
CA GLU A 27 0.44 -5.07 9.44
C GLU A 27 1.23 -3.83 9.01
N ILE A 28 0.94 -3.35 7.82
CA ILE A 28 1.58 -2.17 7.24
C ILE A 28 0.59 -1.01 7.28
N ARG A 29 0.88 -0.02 8.13
CA ARG A 29 0.05 1.19 8.30
C ARG A 29 0.68 2.45 7.71
N SER A 30 1.87 2.33 7.13
CA SER A 30 2.67 3.47 6.68
C SER A 30 3.65 3.09 5.59
N LEU A 31 3.97 4.05 4.71
CA LEU A 31 4.98 3.91 3.66
C LEU A 31 6.33 3.45 4.20
N ARG A 32 6.74 3.95 5.37
CA ARG A 32 7.97 3.51 6.04
C ARG A 32 7.95 2.00 6.34
N SER A 33 6.88 1.50 6.94
CA SER A 33 6.74 0.05 7.22
C SER A 33 6.71 -0.77 5.93
N ALA A 34 6.11 -0.26 4.86
CA ALA A 34 6.11 -0.91 3.56
C ALA A 34 7.53 -1.00 2.96
N VAL A 35 8.33 0.07 3.07
CA VAL A 35 9.74 0.09 2.65
C VAL A 35 10.56 -0.93 3.44
N GLU A 36 10.39 -1.00 4.76
CA GLU A 36 11.13 -1.94 5.61
C GLU A 36 10.76 -3.40 5.29
N LEU A 37 9.48 -3.68 5.03
CA LEU A 37 9.04 -4.99 4.54
C LEU A 37 9.70 -5.33 3.20
N LEU A 38 9.67 -4.41 2.23
CA LEU A 38 10.29 -4.62 0.91
C LEU A 38 11.79 -4.88 1.03
N ARG A 39 12.48 -4.19 1.95
CA ARG A 39 13.90 -4.44 2.25
C ARG A 39 14.12 -5.82 2.85
N SER A 40 13.27 -6.26 3.77
CA SER A 40 13.35 -7.58 4.39
C SER A 40 13.09 -8.71 3.38
N LEU A 41 12.15 -8.51 2.44
CA LEU A 41 11.79 -9.47 1.40
C LEU A 41 12.80 -9.52 0.24
N ARG A 42 13.63 -8.49 0.10
CA ARG A 42 14.59 -8.33 -1.01
C ARG A 42 15.63 -9.45 -1.07
N ALA A 43 15.86 -10.14 0.04
CA ALA A 43 16.83 -11.23 0.10
C ALA A 43 16.28 -12.57 -0.44
N ASP A 44 14.96 -12.76 -0.42
CA ASP A 44 14.40 -14.13 -0.45
C ASP A 44 13.44 -14.39 -1.63
N ILE A 45 12.60 -13.42 -2.05
CA ILE A 45 11.48 -13.74 -2.97
C ILE A 45 11.19 -12.69 -4.07
N CYS A 46 11.59 -11.42 -3.92
CA CYS A 46 10.88 -10.34 -4.64
C CYS A 46 11.66 -9.49 -5.67
N GLY A 47 12.93 -9.79 -5.95
CA GLY A 47 13.67 -9.31 -7.13
C GLY A 47 13.64 -7.80 -7.43
N GLU A 48 13.80 -7.44 -8.72
CA GLU A 48 13.94 -6.07 -9.20
C GLU A 48 12.68 -5.20 -9.00
N GLN A 49 11.49 -5.80 -9.04
CA GLN A 49 10.22 -5.07 -8.86
C GLN A 49 10.07 -4.52 -7.44
N ALA A 50 10.44 -5.30 -6.42
CA ALA A 50 10.45 -4.80 -5.04
C ALA A 50 11.46 -3.65 -4.86
N ALA A 51 12.61 -3.70 -5.53
CA ALA A 51 13.60 -2.63 -5.51
C ALA A 51 13.06 -1.33 -6.13
N ARG A 52 12.37 -1.41 -7.28
CA ARG A 52 11.73 -0.26 -7.92
C ARG A 52 10.62 0.35 -7.06
N LEU A 53 9.77 -0.48 -6.45
CA LEU A 53 8.75 -0.01 -5.52
C LEU A 53 9.38 0.69 -4.31
N CYS A 54 10.43 0.12 -3.75
CA CYS A 54 11.17 0.72 -2.63
C CYS A 54 11.73 2.11 -3.00
N ALA A 55 12.26 2.28 -4.21
CA ALA A 55 12.73 3.58 -4.70
C ALA A 55 11.59 4.59 -4.84
N GLN A 56 10.51 4.23 -5.54
CA GLN A 56 9.33 5.10 -5.71
C GLN A 56 8.74 5.57 -4.39
N MET A 57 8.68 4.70 -3.39
CA MET A 57 8.23 5.04 -2.04
C MET A 57 9.14 6.02 -1.31
N GLN A 58 10.45 5.90 -1.47
CA GLN A 58 11.43 6.79 -0.83
C GLN A 58 11.50 8.16 -1.52
N GLU A 59 11.24 8.19 -2.82
CA GLU A 59 11.23 9.41 -3.64
C GLU A 59 9.89 10.15 -3.60
N ALA A 60 8.82 9.52 -3.12
CA ALA A 60 7.52 10.14 -2.95
C ALA A 60 7.58 11.33 -1.98
N ARG A 61 7.52 12.54 -2.53
CA ARG A 61 7.57 13.82 -1.78
C ARG A 61 6.21 14.49 -1.68
N SER A 62 5.36 14.33 -2.70
CA SER A 62 4.02 14.93 -2.74
C SER A 62 2.97 13.97 -2.18
N PRO A 63 1.86 14.48 -1.62
CA PRO A 63 0.77 13.62 -1.16
C PRO A 63 0.20 12.74 -2.28
N ALA A 64 0.18 13.21 -3.53
CA ALA A 64 -0.25 12.43 -4.70
C ALA A 64 0.73 11.28 -5.03
N ASP A 65 2.05 11.52 -4.91
CA ASP A 65 3.07 10.50 -5.14
C ASP A 65 3.04 9.42 -4.06
N VAL A 66 2.85 9.83 -2.81
CA VAL A 66 2.63 8.94 -1.65
C VAL A 66 1.43 8.04 -1.91
N ASP A 67 0.35 8.60 -2.45
CA ASP A 67 -0.86 7.86 -2.78
C ASP A 67 -0.61 6.81 -3.88
N ALA A 68 0.05 7.24 -4.96
CA ALA A 68 0.39 6.39 -6.09
C ALA A 68 1.37 5.26 -5.70
N ALA A 69 2.41 5.57 -4.92
CA ALA A 69 3.37 4.60 -4.42
C ALA A 69 2.70 3.57 -3.49
N TRP A 70 1.76 4.02 -2.66
CA TRP A 70 0.98 3.14 -1.81
C TRP A 70 0.07 2.19 -2.62
N LEU A 71 -0.63 2.70 -3.62
CA LEU A 71 -1.46 1.87 -4.52
C LEU A 71 -0.61 0.85 -5.28
N ALA A 72 0.57 1.24 -5.77
CA ALA A 72 1.50 0.35 -6.46
C ALA A 72 1.94 -0.81 -5.56
N PHE A 73 2.20 -0.53 -4.27
CA PHE A 73 2.52 -1.55 -3.29
C PHE A 73 1.37 -2.52 -3.00
N CYS A 74 0.15 -2.02 -2.80
CA CYS A 74 -1.00 -2.88 -2.58
C CYS A 74 -1.21 -3.85 -3.75
N ARG A 75 -1.08 -3.36 -4.98
CA ARG A 75 -1.18 -4.19 -6.19
C ARG A 75 -0.08 -5.24 -6.26
N TRP A 76 1.15 -4.83 -5.98
CA TRP A 76 2.29 -5.75 -5.98
C TRP A 76 2.15 -6.82 -4.89
N ALA A 77 1.75 -6.45 -3.67
CA ALA A 77 1.54 -7.38 -2.56
C ALA A 77 0.41 -8.38 -2.89
N GLY A 78 -0.67 -7.92 -3.55
CA GLY A 78 -1.73 -8.78 -4.06
C GLY A 78 -1.27 -9.71 -5.18
N ALA A 79 -0.49 -9.20 -6.14
CA ALA A 79 0.08 -10.01 -7.22
C ALA A 79 1.05 -11.08 -6.72
N CYS A 80 1.76 -10.80 -5.62
CA CYS A 80 2.65 -11.75 -4.95
C CYS A 80 1.88 -12.73 -4.03
N GLY A 81 0.55 -12.62 -3.92
CA GLY A 81 -0.26 -13.44 -3.02
C GLY A 81 0.00 -13.19 -1.54
N LEU A 82 0.71 -12.13 -1.18
CA LEU A 82 1.05 -11.78 0.20
C LEU A 82 -0.19 -11.27 0.94
N THR A 83 -1.16 -10.69 0.25
CA THR A 83 -2.40 -10.21 0.86
C THR A 83 -3.40 -11.36 0.94
N GLY A 84 -3.23 -12.22 1.94
CA GLY A 84 -4.17 -13.28 2.28
C GLY A 84 -5.25 -12.77 3.22
N GLY A 85 -6.32 -12.21 2.68
CA GLY A 85 -7.50 -11.80 3.44
C GLY A 85 -8.11 -10.50 2.91
N ASP A 86 -9.20 -10.65 2.18
CA ASP A 86 -10.23 -9.66 1.86
C ASP A 86 -10.25 -8.45 2.82
N ASP A 87 -9.88 -7.27 2.33
CA ASP A 87 -10.34 -5.99 2.89
C ASP A 87 -11.44 -5.49 1.96
N GLY A 88 -12.62 -6.15 2.00
CA GLY A 88 -13.91 -5.55 1.68
C GLY A 88 -14.09 -4.83 0.34
N HIS A 89 -13.25 -5.07 -0.66
CA HIS A 89 -13.41 -4.53 -2.01
C HIS A 89 -13.53 -5.65 -3.04
N HIS A 90 -14.50 -6.53 -2.83
CA HIS A 90 -15.14 -7.21 -3.94
C HIS A 90 -15.61 -6.13 -4.92
N PRO A 91 -15.15 -6.09 -6.20
CA PRO A 91 -15.97 -5.49 -7.22
C PRO A 91 -17.25 -6.31 -7.23
N VAL A 92 -18.34 -5.71 -6.73
CA VAL A 92 -19.68 -6.26 -6.88
C VAL A 92 -19.91 -6.48 -8.37
N LYS A 93 -19.71 -7.71 -8.83
CA LYS A 93 -20.29 -8.15 -10.08
C LYS A 93 -21.79 -8.21 -9.82
N ARG A 94 -22.47 -7.10 -10.12
CA ARG A 94 -23.88 -7.15 -10.49
C ARG A 94 -23.93 -7.95 -11.80
N ALA A 95 -24.29 -9.22 -11.69
CA ALA A 95 -24.99 -9.95 -12.74
C ALA A 95 -26.37 -10.21 -12.12
N ALA A 96 -27.34 -9.34 -12.46
CA ALA A 96 -28.30 -9.52 -13.55
C ALA A 96 -29.42 -10.47 -13.10
#